data_AF-A0A6G4LMN9-F1
#
_entry.id   AF-A0A6G4LMN9-F1
#
_cell.length_a   1.000
_cell.length_b   1.000
_cell.length_c   1.000
_cell.angle_alpha   90.00
_cell.angle_beta   90.00
_cell.angle_gamma   90.00
#
_symmetry.space_group_name_H-M   'P 1'
#
loop_
_entity.id
_entity.type
_entity.pdbx_description
1 polymer ?
#
loop_
_entity_poly.entity_id
_entity_poly.type
_entity_poly.pdbx_seq_one_letter_code
_entity_poly.pdbx_strand_id
1 'polypeptide(L)'
;MTETGLHPKARPSGVPNQTPCYNVASRRRRRFLNRWIKSLATPAGRQKIKAELRRRIRHNRYWVNEANKFGLETLCELMLAILDDVDLRDWQTRHNLETLAERAGLATRSDGGHKSISRASRGCDRLYWLNAIITDKAPFNPYDARCACKHIEVTEDFFAILGIPLKQAYRERARLLKADPNEVISSGDIRLISIRVENWTRKAAAGLSRMKAKRDVARQRKREYFSQSPVLA
;
A
#
# COMPACT_ATOMS: atom_id res chain seq x y z
N MET A 1 -56.01 4.65 -0.86
CA MET A 1 -54.96 4.18 -1.80
C MET A 1 -53.76 5.09 -1.63
N THR A 2 -52.73 4.62 -0.93
CA THR A 2 -51.52 5.38 -0.58
C THR A 2 -50.33 4.75 -1.29
N GLU A 3 -49.79 5.42 -2.31
CA GLU A 3 -48.50 5.05 -2.92
C GLU A 3 -47.37 5.84 -2.25
N THR A 4 -46.54 5.12 -1.51
CA THR A 4 -45.32 5.62 -0.87
C THR A 4 -44.16 5.54 -1.88
N GLY A 5 -43.85 6.68 -2.52
CA GLY A 5 -42.62 6.85 -3.29
C GLY A 5 -41.39 6.93 -2.38
N LEU A 6 -40.73 5.81 -2.13
CA LEU A 6 -39.45 5.73 -1.42
C LEU A 6 -38.32 6.29 -2.31
N HIS A 7 -37.93 7.55 -2.08
CA HIS A 7 -36.63 8.04 -2.53
C HIS A 7 -35.50 7.19 -1.91
N PRO A 8 -34.58 6.61 -2.69
CA PRO A 8 -33.44 5.91 -2.13
C PRO A 8 -32.50 6.93 -1.46
N LYS A 9 -32.37 6.82 -0.13
CA LYS A 9 -31.39 7.58 0.67
C LYS A 9 -30.00 7.44 0.03
N ALA A 10 -29.49 8.56 -0.49
CA ALA A 10 -28.11 8.66 -0.96
C ALA A 10 -27.16 8.24 0.18
N ARG A 11 -26.32 7.22 -0.09
CA ARG A 11 -25.33 6.74 0.87
C ARG A 11 -24.22 7.78 1.03
N PRO A 12 -23.68 8.00 2.24
CA PRO A 12 -22.60 8.94 2.45
C PRO A 12 -21.36 8.51 1.64
N SER A 13 -20.89 9.40 0.77
CA SER A 13 -19.65 9.28 0.02
C SER A 13 -18.47 9.16 0.99
N GLY A 14 -17.75 8.03 0.96
CA GLY A 14 -16.53 7.88 1.76
C GLY A 14 -16.12 6.46 2.16
N VAL A 15 -16.95 5.43 1.95
CA VAL A 15 -16.55 4.05 2.21
C VAL A 15 -16.31 3.33 0.87
N PRO A 16 -15.07 2.91 0.54
CA PRO A 16 -14.80 2.18 -0.69
C PRO A 16 -15.53 0.82 -0.68
N ASN A 17 -16.45 0.63 -1.64
CA ASN A 17 -17.05 -0.67 -1.98
C ASN A 17 -16.04 -1.56 -2.73
N GLN A 18 -14.92 -1.91 -2.10
CA GLN A 18 -14.06 -2.97 -2.62
C GLN A 18 -14.24 -4.23 -1.79
N THR A 19 -15.12 -5.10 -2.24
CA THR A 19 -15.19 -6.49 -1.77
C THR A 19 -13.86 -7.14 -2.12
N PRO A 20 -13.03 -7.54 -1.15
CA PRO A 20 -11.69 -7.98 -1.48
C PRO A 20 -11.74 -9.43 -2.00
N CYS A 21 -11.57 -9.62 -3.31
CA CYS A 21 -11.59 -10.92 -3.96
C CYS A 21 -10.33 -11.74 -3.61
N TYR A 22 -10.43 -12.76 -2.74
CA TYR A 22 -9.25 -13.56 -2.36
C TYR A 22 -9.48 -15.07 -2.15
N ASN A 23 -8.57 -15.85 -2.74
CA ASN A 23 -8.46 -17.33 -2.77
C ASN A 23 -8.16 -17.95 -1.37
N VAL A 24 -8.51 -19.22 -1.13
CA VAL A 24 -8.52 -19.89 0.20
C VAL A 24 -7.14 -19.96 0.87
N ALA A 25 -6.04 -20.10 0.12
CA ALA A 25 -4.67 -20.08 0.68
C ALA A 25 -4.29 -18.73 1.30
N SER A 26 -4.86 -17.63 0.80
CA SER A 26 -4.68 -16.28 1.39
C SER A 26 -5.43 -16.12 2.71
N ARG A 27 -6.49 -16.90 2.98
CA ARG A 27 -7.32 -16.82 4.20
C ARG A 27 -6.56 -17.28 5.45
N ARG A 28 -5.66 -18.28 5.37
CA ARG A 28 -4.88 -18.77 6.52
C ARG A 28 -3.71 -17.84 6.90
N ARG A 29 -2.97 -17.30 5.92
CA ARG A 29 -1.91 -16.29 6.14
C ARG A 29 -2.45 -15.01 6.80
N ARG A 30 -3.68 -14.64 6.46
CA ARG A 30 -4.33 -13.45 6.96
C ARG A 30 -4.86 -13.54 8.38
N ARG A 31 -4.88 -14.68 9.08
CA ARG A 31 -5.42 -14.69 10.46
C ARG A 31 -4.63 -13.79 11.39
N PHE A 32 -3.30 -13.82 11.30
CA PHE A 32 -2.42 -12.95 12.09
C PHE A 32 -2.63 -11.48 11.72
N LEU A 33 -2.47 -11.13 10.44
CA LEU A 33 -2.65 -9.76 9.96
C LEU A 33 -4.07 -9.24 10.21
N ASN A 34 -5.11 -10.03 9.95
CA ASN A 34 -6.51 -9.66 10.18
C ASN A 34 -6.79 -9.38 11.65
N ARG A 35 -6.17 -10.11 12.59
CA ARG A 35 -6.32 -9.83 14.02
C ARG A 35 -5.81 -8.43 14.33
N TRP A 36 -4.62 -8.09 13.84
CA TRP A 36 -4.02 -6.78 14.04
C TRP A 36 -4.78 -5.68 13.29
N ILE A 37 -5.11 -5.88 12.02
CA ILE A 37 -5.87 -4.92 11.21
C ILE A 37 -7.23 -4.61 11.86
N LYS A 38 -7.95 -5.63 12.37
CA LYS A 38 -9.24 -5.40 13.08
C LYS A 38 -9.08 -4.52 14.31
N SER A 39 -7.96 -4.63 15.02
CA SER A 39 -7.65 -3.80 16.20
C SER A 39 -7.20 -2.39 15.80
N LEU A 40 -6.29 -2.31 14.83
CA LEU A 40 -5.58 -1.09 14.43
C LEU A 40 -6.42 -0.17 13.55
N ALA A 41 -7.29 -0.73 12.70
CA ALA A 41 -8.19 0.02 11.81
C ALA A 41 -9.46 0.52 12.53
N THR A 42 -9.44 0.62 13.86
CA THR A 42 -10.46 1.33 14.65
C THR A 42 -10.05 2.78 14.89
N PRO A 43 -10.96 3.70 15.25
CA PRO A 43 -10.59 5.07 15.63
C PRO A 43 -9.56 5.10 16.77
N ALA A 44 -9.74 4.25 17.78
CA ALA A 44 -8.81 4.12 18.90
C ALA A 44 -7.44 3.57 18.47
N GLY A 45 -7.42 2.55 17.61
CA GLY A 45 -6.20 1.98 17.04
C GLY A 45 -5.41 3.01 16.24
N ARG A 46 -6.07 3.74 15.34
CA ARG A 46 -5.47 4.85 14.59
C ARG A 46 -4.93 5.94 15.51
N GLN A 47 -5.63 6.25 16.60
CA GLN A 47 -5.15 7.24 17.57
C GLN A 47 -3.85 6.80 18.25
N LYS A 48 -3.72 5.51 18.61
CA LYS A 48 -2.48 4.95 19.17
C LYS A 48 -1.32 5.03 18.17
N ILE A 49 -1.55 4.65 16.91
CA ILE A 49 -0.54 4.75 15.84
C ILE A 49 -0.08 6.20 15.68
N LYS A 50 -1.02 7.16 15.58
CA LYS A 50 -0.69 8.58 15.43
C LYS A 50 0.08 9.13 16.63
N ALA A 51 -0.25 8.70 17.86
CA ALA A 51 0.47 9.12 19.06
C ALA A 51 1.92 8.61 19.05
N GLU A 52 2.13 7.35 18.67
CA GLU A 52 3.46 6.76 18.56
C GLU A 52 4.28 7.39 17.43
N LEU A 53 3.67 7.63 16.27
CA LEU A 53 4.30 8.37 15.17
C LEU A 53 4.72 9.77 15.63
N ARG A 54 3.85 10.51 16.31
CA ARG A 54 4.19 11.83 16.85
C ARG A 54 5.35 11.76 17.84
N ARG A 55 5.38 10.75 18.72
CA ARG A 55 6.49 10.53 19.65
C ARG A 55 7.81 10.34 18.90
N ARG A 56 7.86 9.45 17.91
CA ARG A 56 9.08 9.17 17.14
C ARG A 56 9.54 10.36 16.30
N ILE A 57 8.59 11.07 15.68
CA ILE A 57 8.87 12.25 14.87
C ILE A 57 9.57 13.35 15.69
N ARG A 58 9.16 13.58 16.94
CA ARG A 58 9.80 14.57 17.83
C ARG A 58 11.28 14.29 18.10
N HIS A 59 11.71 13.04 18.00
CA HIS A 59 13.10 12.64 18.24
C HIS A 59 13.86 12.34 16.94
N ASN A 60 13.27 12.63 15.77
CA ASN A 60 13.86 12.29 14.48
C ASN A 60 14.63 13.48 13.89
N ARG A 61 15.93 13.28 13.62
CA ARG A 61 16.80 14.33 13.05
C ARG A 61 16.38 14.87 11.68
N TYR A 62 15.64 14.08 10.89
CA TYR A 62 15.18 14.49 9.56
C TYR A 62 13.93 15.35 9.62
N TRP A 63 13.43 15.63 10.82
CA TRP A 63 12.16 16.28 11.04
C TRP A 63 12.32 17.59 11.80
N VAL A 64 12.23 18.71 11.08
CA VAL A 64 12.47 20.06 11.64
C VAL A 64 11.25 20.61 12.39
N ASN A 65 10.03 20.32 11.91
CA ASN A 65 8.78 20.89 12.43
C ASN A 65 7.82 19.80 12.90
N GLU A 66 6.96 20.06 13.89
CA GLU A 66 5.96 19.06 14.28
C GLU A 66 5.12 18.55 13.10
N ALA A 67 4.77 17.25 13.15
CA ALA A 67 3.94 16.66 12.11
C ALA A 67 2.51 17.21 12.18
N ASN A 68 2.09 17.87 11.10
CA ASN A 68 0.72 18.34 10.95
C ASN A 68 -0.29 17.17 10.94
N LYS A 69 -1.55 17.46 11.28
CA LYS A 69 -2.63 16.47 11.39
C LYS A 69 -2.75 15.59 10.14
N PHE A 70 -2.81 16.21 8.96
CA PHE A 70 -2.95 15.51 7.68
C PHE A 70 -1.74 14.62 7.35
N GLY A 71 -0.55 15.02 7.76
CA GLY A 71 0.69 14.26 7.62
C GLY A 71 0.64 12.99 8.47
N LEU A 72 0.22 13.10 9.74
CA LEU A 72 0.05 11.95 10.62
C LEU A 72 -1.05 10.99 10.12
N GLU A 73 -2.17 11.52 9.62
CA GLU A 73 -3.23 10.71 9.01
C GLU A 73 -2.72 9.98 7.77
N THR A 74 -1.97 10.67 6.91
CA THR A 74 -1.34 10.07 5.71
C THR A 74 -0.41 8.91 6.09
N LEU A 75 0.45 9.09 7.10
CA LEU A 75 1.34 8.03 7.56
C LEU A 75 0.56 6.85 8.14
N CYS A 76 -0.46 7.12 8.96
CA CYS A 76 -1.30 6.09 9.57
C CYS A 76 -2.00 5.23 8.51
N GLU A 77 -2.70 5.83 7.55
CA GLU A 77 -3.41 5.05 6.51
C GLU A 77 -2.44 4.32 5.58
N LEU A 78 -1.30 4.93 5.25
CA LEU A 78 -0.27 4.27 4.43
C LEU A 78 0.32 3.05 5.16
N MET A 79 0.62 3.16 6.46
CA MET A 79 1.09 2.03 7.25
C MET A 79 0.06 0.91 7.33
N LEU A 80 -1.23 1.22 7.51
CA LEU A 80 -2.29 0.20 7.51
C LEU A 80 -2.41 -0.49 6.14
N ALA A 81 -2.32 0.25 5.04
CA ALA A 81 -2.32 -0.33 3.70
C ALA A 81 -1.08 -1.20 3.44
N ILE A 82 0.10 -0.81 3.92
CA ILE A 82 1.32 -1.62 3.86
C ILE A 82 1.15 -2.90 4.69
N LEU A 83 0.61 -2.80 5.91
CA LEU A 83 0.38 -3.95 6.79
C LEU A 83 -0.59 -4.97 6.17
N ASP A 84 -1.66 -4.53 5.51
CA ASP A 84 -2.60 -5.43 4.81
C ASP A 84 -1.95 -6.13 3.61
N ASP A 85 -0.94 -5.51 3.01
CA ASP A 85 -0.33 -5.98 1.77
C ASP A 85 1.00 -6.74 1.94
N VAL A 86 1.61 -6.67 3.12
CA VAL A 86 2.93 -7.28 3.40
C VAL A 86 2.86 -8.81 3.33
N ASP A 87 3.85 -9.44 2.70
CA ASP A 87 4.09 -10.87 2.85
C ASP A 87 4.96 -11.11 4.09
N LEU A 88 4.41 -11.79 5.10
CA LEU A 88 5.11 -12.02 6.36
C LEU A 88 6.36 -12.93 6.25
N ARG A 89 6.59 -13.57 5.10
CA ARG A 89 7.81 -14.36 4.87
C ARG A 89 9.02 -13.45 4.65
N ASP A 90 8.95 -12.57 3.67
CA ASP A 90 10.06 -11.71 3.24
C ASP A 90 9.93 -10.26 3.73
N TRP A 91 8.80 -9.92 4.36
CA TRP A 91 8.41 -8.58 4.81
C TRP A 91 8.33 -7.54 3.69
N GLN A 92 8.13 -7.98 2.45
CA GLN A 92 7.93 -7.09 1.33
C GLN A 92 6.44 -6.93 1.02
N THR A 93 6.06 -5.73 0.62
CA THR A 93 4.75 -5.47 0.03
C THR A 93 4.56 -6.33 -1.22
N ARG A 94 3.32 -6.67 -1.54
CA ARG A 94 2.97 -7.40 -2.77
C ARG A 94 2.64 -6.48 -3.92
N HIS A 95 2.17 -5.28 -3.66
CA HIS A 95 1.81 -4.30 -4.67
C HIS A 95 2.80 -3.14 -4.65
N ASN A 96 2.70 -2.29 -5.68
CA ASN A 96 3.49 -1.07 -5.75
C ASN A 96 2.83 0.04 -4.94
N LEU A 97 3.56 1.13 -4.74
CA LEU A 97 3.05 2.30 -4.03
C LEU A 97 1.77 2.87 -4.65
N GLU A 98 1.58 2.76 -5.96
CA GLU A 98 0.37 3.27 -6.62
C GLU A 98 -0.90 2.54 -6.14
N THR A 99 -0.87 1.21 -6.07
CA THR A 99 -1.98 0.41 -5.54
C THR A 99 -2.15 0.63 -4.04
N LEU A 100 -1.05 0.73 -3.29
CA LEU A 100 -1.11 1.02 -1.85
C LEU A 100 -1.73 2.40 -1.58
N ALA A 101 -1.40 3.40 -2.39
CA ALA A 101 -1.96 4.74 -2.30
C ALA A 101 -3.47 4.76 -2.56
N GLU A 102 -3.96 3.96 -3.51
CA GLU A 102 -5.40 3.79 -3.74
C GLU A 102 -6.08 3.15 -2.54
N ARG A 103 -5.53 2.06 -2.02
CA ARG A 103 -6.08 1.35 -0.85
C ARG A 103 -6.10 2.22 0.41
N ALA A 104 -5.10 3.08 0.57
CA ALA A 104 -5.01 4.03 1.67
C ALA A 104 -5.88 5.29 1.49
N GLY A 105 -6.58 5.44 0.36
CA GLY A 105 -7.36 6.66 0.07
C GLY A 105 -6.49 7.91 -0.16
N LEU A 106 -5.21 7.72 -0.52
CA LEU A 106 -4.22 8.79 -0.71
C LEU A 106 -4.01 9.18 -2.18
N ALA A 107 -4.64 8.46 -3.10
CA ALA A 107 -4.64 8.81 -4.52
C ALA A 107 -5.61 9.97 -4.77
N THR A 108 -5.13 11.03 -5.40
CA THR A 108 -5.97 12.15 -5.86
C THR A 108 -6.10 12.14 -7.38
N ARG A 109 -7.15 12.77 -7.90
CA ARG A 109 -7.31 13.04 -9.33
C ARG A 109 -7.37 14.54 -9.54
N SER A 110 -6.71 15.02 -10.58
CA SER A 110 -6.89 16.39 -11.08
C SER A 110 -8.18 16.49 -11.91
N ASP A 111 -8.61 17.71 -12.19
CA ASP A 111 -9.81 17.99 -13.00
C ASP A 111 -9.69 17.42 -14.42
N GLY A 112 -8.48 17.40 -14.99
CA GLY A 112 -8.15 16.71 -16.25
C GLY A 112 -8.09 15.18 -16.15
N GLY A 113 -8.52 14.59 -15.02
CA GLY A 113 -8.56 13.14 -14.80
C GLY A 113 -7.19 12.49 -14.52
N HIS A 114 -6.10 13.25 -14.40
CA HIS A 114 -4.79 12.68 -14.09
C HIS A 114 -4.71 12.29 -12.61
N LYS A 115 -4.39 11.02 -12.37
CA LYS A 115 -4.14 10.48 -11.04
C LYS A 115 -2.77 10.91 -10.51
N SER A 116 -2.73 11.34 -9.26
CA SER A 116 -1.54 11.71 -8.49
C SER A 116 -1.47 10.91 -7.19
N ILE A 117 -0.27 10.50 -6.81
CA ILE A 117 0.03 9.77 -5.56
C ILE A 117 1.02 10.53 -4.67
N SER A 118 1.13 11.85 -4.85
CA SER A 118 2.15 12.69 -4.19
C SER A 118 2.08 12.63 -2.66
N ARG A 119 0.89 12.40 -2.09
CA ARG A 119 0.69 12.22 -0.64
C ARG A 119 1.34 10.91 -0.16
N ALA A 120 1.07 9.80 -0.83
CA ALA A 120 1.67 8.51 -0.52
C ALA A 120 3.18 8.49 -0.76
N SER A 121 3.67 9.13 -1.83
CA SER A 121 5.12 9.24 -2.09
C SER A 121 5.86 9.95 -0.96
N ARG A 122 5.37 11.13 -0.54
CA ARG A 122 5.94 11.86 0.62
C ARG A 122 5.76 11.08 1.93
N GLY A 123 4.66 10.33 2.06
CA GLY A 123 4.44 9.41 3.17
C GLY A 123 5.52 8.33 3.24
N CYS A 124 5.89 7.70 2.12
CA CYS A 124 6.98 6.74 2.07
C CYS A 124 8.31 7.34 2.49
N ASP A 125 8.66 8.54 2.01
CA ASP A 125 9.93 9.18 2.38
C ASP A 125 10.01 9.45 3.89
N ARG A 126 8.89 9.86 4.49
CA ARG A 126 8.75 10.06 5.93
C ARG A 126 8.80 8.75 6.73
N LEU A 127 8.19 7.68 6.24
CA LEU A 127 8.28 6.36 6.87
C LEU A 127 9.70 5.81 6.80
N TYR A 128 10.42 6.07 5.70
CA TYR A 128 11.83 5.75 5.56
C TYR A 128 12.69 6.50 6.58
N TRP A 129 12.46 7.81 6.80
CA TRP A 129 13.16 8.57 7.84
C TRP A 129 12.91 8.04 9.25
N LEU A 130 11.73 7.47 9.51
CA LEU A 130 11.39 6.83 10.78
C LEU A 130 11.93 5.39 10.91
N ASN A 131 12.76 4.95 9.95
CA ASN A 131 13.24 3.58 9.83
C ASN A 131 12.10 2.55 9.77
N ALA A 132 10.86 2.94 9.43
CA ALA A 132 9.72 2.04 9.40
C ALA A 132 9.68 1.20 8.12
N ILE A 133 10.30 1.68 7.05
CA ILE A 133 10.40 0.94 5.79
C ILE A 133 11.77 1.13 5.17
N ILE A 134 12.19 0.14 4.41
CA ILE A 134 13.26 0.26 3.43
C ILE A 134 12.59 0.43 2.07
N THR A 135 13.05 1.41 1.32
CA THR A 135 12.58 1.62 -0.05
C THR A 135 13.74 1.60 -1.01
N ASP A 136 13.75 0.61 -1.91
CA ASP A 136 14.64 0.63 -3.05
C ASP A 136 13.91 1.28 -4.23
N LYS A 137 14.61 2.20 -4.91
CA LYS A 137 14.16 2.67 -6.22
C LYS A 137 14.14 1.44 -7.12
N ALA A 138 12.97 1.11 -7.67
CA ALA A 138 12.93 0.13 -8.73
C ALA A 138 13.88 0.59 -9.86
N PRO A 139 14.52 -0.35 -10.58
CA PRO A 139 15.33 -0.04 -11.74
C PRO A 139 14.58 0.94 -12.64
N PHE A 140 15.30 1.92 -13.18
CA PHE A 140 14.71 2.91 -14.08
C PHE A 140 13.98 2.19 -15.22
N ASN A 141 12.68 2.40 -15.28
CA ASN A 141 11.86 1.92 -16.39
C ASN A 141 11.70 3.10 -17.36
N PRO A 142 12.37 3.10 -18.52
CA PRO A 142 12.26 4.20 -19.50
C PRO A 142 10.83 4.40 -20.00
N TYR A 143 9.94 3.44 -19.75
CA TYR A 143 8.55 3.44 -20.17
C TYR A 143 7.56 3.75 -19.03
N ASP A 144 8.04 3.96 -17.80
CA ASP A 144 7.26 4.42 -16.64
C ASP A 144 7.95 5.65 -16.02
N ALA A 145 7.82 6.80 -16.68
CA ALA A 145 8.44 8.07 -16.30
C ALA A 145 7.93 8.65 -14.95
N ARG A 146 6.99 7.98 -14.29
CA ARG A 146 6.49 8.36 -12.97
C ARG A 146 7.19 7.49 -11.93
N CYS A 147 8.28 8.01 -11.35
CA CYS A 147 9.00 7.47 -10.18
C CYS A 147 8.77 5.97 -9.95
N ALA A 148 9.62 5.16 -10.58
CA ALA A 148 9.69 3.71 -10.54
C ALA A 148 9.10 3.11 -9.25
N CYS A 149 8.17 2.17 -9.43
CA CYS A 149 7.53 1.37 -8.39
C CYS A 149 8.44 1.13 -7.17
N LYS A 150 8.35 1.95 -6.11
CA LYS A 150 9.18 1.77 -4.92
C LYS A 150 8.95 0.36 -4.37
N HIS A 151 10.01 -0.45 -4.30
CA HIS A 151 9.95 -1.71 -3.57
C HIS A 151 9.93 -1.35 -2.09
N ILE A 152 8.84 -1.69 -1.41
CA ILE A 152 8.68 -1.39 0.01
C ILE A 152 8.86 -2.69 0.77
N GLU A 153 9.89 -2.70 1.61
CA GLU A 153 10.14 -3.70 2.66
C GLU A 153 9.87 -3.04 4.02
N VAL A 154 9.20 -3.75 4.92
CA VAL A 154 8.98 -3.26 6.28
C VAL A 154 10.11 -3.70 7.21
N THR A 155 10.46 -2.84 8.15
CA THR A 155 11.47 -3.12 9.17
C THR A 155 10.82 -3.63 10.46
N GLU A 156 11.65 -3.93 11.46
CA GLU A 156 11.18 -4.17 12.82
C GLU A 156 10.45 -2.94 13.41
N ASP A 157 10.97 -1.74 13.16
CA ASP A 157 10.38 -0.49 13.63
C ASP A 157 8.95 -0.29 13.10
N PHE A 158 8.63 -0.82 11.92
CA PHE A 158 7.27 -0.85 11.41
C PHE A 158 6.29 -1.53 12.38
N PHE A 159 6.65 -2.74 12.82
CA PHE A 159 5.82 -3.51 13.74
C PHE A 159 5.78 -2.85 15.11
N ALA A 160 6.90 -2.30 15.57
CA ALA A 160 6.96 -1.57 16.83
C ALA A 160 6.05 -0.34 16.84
N ILE A 161 6.01 0.45 15.76
CA ILE A 161 5.10 1.61 15.64
C ILE A 161 3.63 1.16 15.69
N LEU A 162 3.32 0.03 15.08
CA LEU A 162 1.97 -0.55 15.10
C LEU A 162 1.62 -1.24 16.43
N GLY A 163 2.55 -1.32 17.38
CA GLY A 163 2.37 -2.04 18.64
C GLY A 163 2.30 -3.56 18.50
N ILE A 164 2.81 -4.10 17.38
CA ILE A 164 2.88 -5.53 17.12
C ILE A 164 4.18 -6.07 17.73
N PRO A 165 4.13 -7.05 18.66
CA PRO A 165 5.35 -7.59 19.25
C PRO A 165 6.24 -8.27 18.21
N LEU A 166 7.52 -7.86 18.14
CA LEU A 166 8.49 -8.40 17.17
C LEU A 166 8.64 -9.92 17.26
N LYS A 167 8.66 -10.46 18.48
CA LYS A 167 8.70 -11.91 18.71
C LYS A 167 7.55 -12.65 18.01
N GLN A 168 6.36 -12.04 17.94
CA GLN A 168 5.23 -12.63 17.21
C GLN A 168 5.41 -12.52 15.70
N ALA A 169 5.92 -11.40 15.19
CA ALA A 169 6.21 -11.22 13.77
C ALA A 169 7.24 -12.25 13.27
N TYR A 170 8.32 -12.46 14.05
CA TYR A 170 9.34 -13.48 13.75
C TYR A 170 8.80 -14.90 13.82
N ARG A 171 8.01 -15.24 14.85
CA ARG A 171 7.33 -16.55 14.96
C ARG A 171 6.45 -16.84 13.76
N GLU A 172 5.71 -15.84 13.27
CA GLU A 172 4.89 -16.00 12.07
C GLU A 172 5.73 -16.18 10.81
N ARG A 173 6.85 -15.45 10.67
CA ARG A 173 7.82 -15.65 9.58
C ARG A 173 8.35 -17.09 9.60
N ALA A 174 8.87 -17.56 10.73
CA ALA A 174 9.38 -18.93 10.89
C ALA A 174 8.31 -19.99 10.57
N ARG A 175 7.09 -19.82 11.10
CA ARG A 175 5.95 -20.70 10.80
C ARG A 175 5.63 -20.77 9.31
N LEU A 176 5.66 -19.64 8.61
CA LEU A 176 5.38 -19.60 7.16
C LEU A 176 6.51 -20.17 6.31
N LEU A 177 7.74 -20.14 6.82
CA LEU A 177 8.92 -20.72 6.19
C LEU A 177 9.17 -22.19 6.62
N LYS A 178 8.31 -22.75 7.48
CA LYS A 178 8.46 -24.10 8.07
C LYS A 178 9.80 -24.28 8.80
N ALA A 179 10.26 -23.22 9.45
CA ALA A 179 11.46 -23.20 10.27
C ALA A 179 11.11 -23.34 11.77
N ASP A 180 12.12 -23.43 12.63
CA ASP A 180 11.93 -23.46 14.09
C ASP A 180 11.24 -22.16 14.56
N PRO A 181 10.12 -22.23 15.31
CA PRO A 181 9.45 -21.04 15.84
C PRO A 181 10.30 -20.11 16.72
N ASN A 182 11.41 -20.59 17.27
CA ASN A 182 12.34 -19.79 18.07
C ASN A 182 13.48 -19.19 17.24
N GLU A 183 13.62 -19.58 15.98
CA GLU A 183 14.63 -19.05 15.07
C GLU A 183 14.28 -17.62 14.63
N VAL A 184 15.27 -16.73 14.71
CA VAL A 184 15.16 -15.36 14.19
C VAL A 184 15.74 -15.32 12.78
N ILE A 185 14.83 -15.38 11.79
CA ILE A 185 15.18 -15.29 10.37
C ILE A 185 15.27 -13.82 9.98
N SER A 186 16.47 -13.28 9.84
CA SER A 186 16.70 -11.87 9.50
C SER A 186 16.36 -11.55 8.04
N SER A 187 16.24 -10.26 7.69
CA SER A 187 15.96 -9.84 6.31
C SER A 187 17.06 -10.24 5.30
N GLY A 188 18.29 -10.50 5.75
CA GLY A 188 19.40 -10.90 4.89
C GLY A 188 19.50 -12.41 4.63
N ASP A 189 18.58 -13.20 5.16
CA ASP A 189 18.68 -14.66 5.12
C ASP A 189 18.54 -15.23 3.70
N ILE A 190 19.42 -16.17 3.36
CA ILE A 190 19.51 -16.81 2.03
C ILE A 190 18.18 -17.47 1.63
N ARG A 191 17.43 -18.01 2.60
CA ARG A 191 16.12 -18.64 2.37
C ARG A 191 15.09 -17.66 1.79
N LEU A 192 15.28 -16.36 2.00
CA LEU A 192 14.37 -15.33 1.51
C LEU A 192 14.65 -14.94 0.06
N ILE A 193 15.83 -15.26 -0.50
CA ILE A 193 16.25 -14.81 -1.84
C ILE A 193 15.25 -15.24 -2.91
N SER A 194 14.88 -16.52 -2.94
CA SER A 194 13.94 -17.06 -3.93
C SER A 194 12.56 -16.40 -3.83
N ILE A 195 12.08 -16.17 -2.61
CA ILE A 195 10.78 -15.53 -2.34
C ILE A 195 10.80 -14.06 -2.79
N ARG A 196 11.89 -13.34 -2.50
CA ARG A 196 12.08 -11.94 -2.91
C ARG A 196 12.12 -11.81 -4.43
N VAL A 197 12.90 -12.66 -5.10
CA VAL A 197 13.00 -12.68 -6.56
C VAL A 197 11.65 -13.00 -7.19
N GLU A 198 10.91 -13.99 -6.69
CA GLU A 198 9.55 -14.31 -7.16
C GLU A 198 8.62 -13.09 -7.02
N ASN A 199 8.66 -12.42 -5.86
CA ASN A 199 7.86 -11.23 -5.61
C ASN A 199 8.21 -10.08 -6.57
N TRP A 200 9.50 -9.86 -6.82
CA TRP A 200 9.99 -8.83 -7.74
C TRP A 200 9.58 -9.12 -9.18
N THR A 201 9.78 -10.36 -9.66
CA THR A 201 9.37 -10.78 -11.01
C THR A 201 7.86 -10.61 -11.22
N ARG A 202 7.05 -11.00 -10.22
CA ARG A 202 5.59 -10.80 -10.27
C ARG A 202 5.21 -9.32 -10.33
N LYS A 203 5.84 -8.46 -9.52
CA LYS A 203 5.59 -7.02 -9.54
C LYS A 203 5.97 -6.40 -10.89
N ALA A 204 7.11 -6.79 -11.45
CA ALA A 204 7.58 -6.34 -12.75
C ALA A 204 6.60 -6.76 -13.87
N ALA A 205 6.16 -8.02 -13.89
CA ALA A 205 5.17 -8.52 -14.84
C ALA A 205 3.84 -7.76 -14.75
N ALA A 206 3.34 -7.54 -13.53
CA ALA A 206 2.11 -6.77 -13.31
C ALA A 206 2.26 -5.30 -13.76
N GLY A 207 3.44 -4.70 -13.56
CA GLY A 207 3.78 -3.37 -14.08
C GLY A 207 3.74 -3.32 -15.60
N LEU A 208 4.37 -4.30 -16.26
CA LEU A 208 4.37 -4.43 -17.72
C LEU A 208 2.95 -4.58 -18.28
N SER A 209 2.11 -5.41 -17.67
CA SER A 209 0.71 -5.59 -18.11
C SER A 209 -0.11 -4.31 -17.99
N ARG A 210 0.01 -3.57 -16.87
CA ARG A 210 -0.65 -2.26 -16.72
C ARG A 210 -0.21 -1.26 -17.79
N MET A 211 1.07 -1.28 -18.13
CA MET A 211 1.63 -0.40 -19.17
C MET A 211 1.07 -0.76 -20.56
N LYS A 212 1.05 -2.05 -20.94
CA LYS A 212 0.47 -2.51 -22.20
C LYS A 212 -0.99 -2.07 -22.32
N ALA A 213 -1.79 -2.30 -21.27
CA ALA A 213 -3.18 -1.86 -21.22
C ALA A 213 -3.34 -0.33 -21.40
N LYS A 214 -2.52 0.50 -20.73
CA LYS A 214 -2.55 1.96 -20.91
C LYS A 214 -2.24 2.37 -22.37
N ARG A 215 -1.26 1.72 -23.01
CA ARG A 215 -0.91 1.99 -24.42
C ARG A 215 -2.03 1.59 -25.36
N ASP A 216 -2.69 0.46 -25.12
CA ASP A 216 -3.79 0.00 -25.96
C ASP A 216 -5.00 0.92 -25.86
N VAL A 217 -5.33 1.41 -24.66
CA VAL A 217 -6.36 2.46 -24.48
C VAL A 217 -5.98 3.75 -25.21
N ALA A 218 -4.71 4.18 -25.12
CA ALA A 218 -4.26 5.38 -25.84
C ALA A 218 -4.31 5.20 -27.36
N ARG A 219 -3.97 4.02 -27.88
CA ARG A 219 -4.10 3.67 -29.31
C ARG A 219 -5.55 3.64 -29.75
N GLN A 220 -6.45 3.09 -28.94
CA GLN A 220 -7.90 3.09 -29.20
C GLN A 220 -8.43 4.52 -29.28
N ARG A 221 -8.14 5.37 -28.28
CA ARG A 221 -8.52 6.79 -28.29
C ARG A 221 -7.98 7.55 -29.50
N LYS A 222 -6.74 7.27 -29.91
CA LYS A 222 -6.16 7.86 -31.12
C LYS A 222 -6.92 7.41 -32.37
N ARG A 223 -7.24 6.11 -32.50
CA ARG A 223 -8.05 5.59 -33.60
C ARG A 223 -9.43 6.22 -33.62
N GLU A 224 -10.11 6.28 -32.47
CA GLU A 224 -11.41 6.93 -32.31
C GLU A 224 -11.38 8.38 -32.79
N TYR A 225 -10.39 9.16 -32.35
CA TYR A 225 -10.21 10.56 -32.76
C TYR A 225 -10.06 10.73 -34.27
N PHE A 226 -9.22 9.92 -34.94
CA PHE A 226 -9.04 10.00 -36.39
C PHE A 226 -10.14 9.30 -37.21
N SER A 227 -11.02 8.52 -36.57
CA SER A 227 -12.17 7.88 -37.23
C SER A 227 -13.42 8.76 -37.27
N GLN A 228 -13.43 9.89 -36.55
CA GLN A 228 -14.49 10.89 -36.64
C GLN A 228 -14.30 11.71 -37.93
N SER A 229 -15.23 11.59 -38.88
CA SER A 229 -15.28 12.46 -40.06
C SER A 229 -15.40 13.92 -39.62
N PRO A 230 -14.76 14.89 -40.31
CA PRO A 230 -14.97 16.29 -40.01
C PRO A 230 -16.47 16.59 -40.18
N VAL A 231 -17.10 17.08 -39.13
CA VAL A 231 -18.42 17.69 -39.24
C VAL A 231 -18.21 18.94 -40.08
N LEU A 232 -18.52 18.84 -41.37
CA LEU A 232 -18.63 20.00 -42.25
C LEU A 232 -19.75 20.87 -41.67
N ALA A 233 -19.35 22.03 -41.13
CA ALA A 233 -20.25 23.10 -40.72
C ALA A 233 -20.84 23.81 -41.93
#